data_AF-A0A6J5C8H2-F1
#
_entry.id   AF-A0A6J5C8H2-F1
#
_cell.length_a   1.000
_cell.length_b   1.000
_cell.length_c   1.000
_cell.angle_alpha   90.00
_cell.angle_beta   90.00
_cell.angle_gamma   90.00
#
_symmetry.space_group_name_H-M   'P 1'
#
loop_
_entity.id
_entity.type
_entity.pdbx_description
1 polymer ?
#
loop_
_entity_poly.entity_id
_entity_poly.type
_entity_poly.pdbx_seq_one_letter_code
_entity_poly.pdbx_strand_id
1 'polypeptide(L)'
;MCNELKPDDLDLAYSPRSVATNYREVIAEYGASSQRTLQHAKAMRVPYGESPDEYSIILEPPEVPYAPMLVFFHGGYWQELSADVSCFPADSLLSRGCAYAAVNYTLAPNATVPTIVAQCVKALVSLATFRPHARIVIAGSSAGAHLAAMLMSTDWHAHGLNDAPFSGAILISGIYDLRPLVTTYINNPLGLDLESAAAMSPQLLALRVAVPTVVCWGEHETLAFKQQSRDYAAAISQSGGQVSQYEVANRNHFDILFDLSSPTNQPGIDTLQLLERQIMNRPRKRVIPEVRNPVLELSLVKDVSTSTNESREETVKTTSGEPLIAFGGKSNPFIDYHRNDLLLSIQHMRSEGHDEMVFILMTQCKELTFKAIHYEAYNMQLRIKSDDVAGALALVPRIKRLFEYLVKTWDVLSTITTSGFNEFRDCLGVSSGQQSYMYRHVEFILGNKSVRLAQAHANNPDVYPQLEGSLNAPSLYDDVLALLHRRGISIPANALQRDWSETYTSNPEVEKAWLEVYSDPMPDNDLYMLGEGLIEIANLFSQYRWRHFTSVERILGFKPGTGGSAGVGWLKHVVEHRFFPELWAIRTVLGA
;
A
#
# COMPACT_ATOMS: atom_id res chain seq x y z
N MET A 1 -52.18 25.47 1.96
CA MET A 1 -53.32 24.76 2.57
C MET A 1 -52.86 23.33 2.78
N CYS A 2 -52.74 22.89 4.03
CA CYS A 2 -52.32 21.53 4.36
C CYS A 2 -53.49 20.59 4.12
N ASN A 3 -53.44 19.79 3.05
CA ASN A 3 -54.24 18.58 2.98
C ASN A 3 -53.59 17.53 3.87
N GLU A 4 -54.36 16.93 4.76
CA GLU A 4 -53.94 15.77 5.55
C GLU A 4 -53.60 14.61 4.60
N LEU A 5 -52.30 14.32 4.45
CA LEU A 5 -51.79 13.22 3.62
C LEU A 5 -52.09 11.88 4.33
N LYS A 6 -52.64 10.91 3.61
CA LYS A 6 -52.93 9.57 4.13
C LYS A 6 -51.68 8.66 4.06
N PRO A 7 -51.60 7.60 4.87
CA PRO A 7 -50.44 6.70 4.95
C PRO A 7 -50.03 5.99 3.64
N ASP A 8 -50.95 5.87 2.67
CA ASP A 8 -50.71 5.22 1.37
C ASP A 8 -50.25 6.20 0.26
N ASP A 9 -49.98 7.46 0.60
CA ASP A 9 -49.59 8.48 -0.37
C ASP A 9 -48.09 8.38 -0.71
N LEU A 10 -47.75 8.36 -2.01
CA LEU A 10 -46.36 8.31 -2.48
C LEU A 10 -45.54 9.51 -1.96
N ASP A 11 -46.19 10.66 -1.76
CA ASP A 11 -45.58 11.85 -1.16
C ASP A 11 -45.10 11.59 0.29
N LEU A 12 -45.84 10.81 1.08
CA LEU A 12 -45.44 10.46 2.43
C LEU A 12 -44.34 9.40 2.44
N ALA A 13 -44.44 8.43 1.53
CA ALA A 13 -43.45 7.35 1.37
C ALA A 13 -42.06 7.90 1.03
N TYR A 14 -41.98 9.00 0.26
CA TYR A 14 -40.74 9.71 -0.05
C TYR A 14 -40.53 10.98 0.81
N SER A 15 -41.11 11.04 2.01
CA SER A 15 -40.89 12.14 2.96
C SER A 15 -40.15 11.62 4.20
N PRO A 16 -38.81 11.61 4.23
CA PRO A 16 -38.05 11.12 5.39
C PRO A 16 -38.34 11.87 6.69
N ARG A 17 -38.71 13.16 6.60
CA ARG A 17 -39.16 13.97 7.73
C ARG A 17 -40.42 13.46 8.42
N SER A 18 -41.18 12.55 7.79
CA SER A 18 -42.36 11.93 8.40
C SER A 18 -42.01 10.97 9.53
N VAL A 19 -40.79 10.41 9.52
CA VAL A 19 -40.31 9.43 10.51
C VAL A 19 -39.13 9.95 11.36
N ALA A 20 -38.55 11.11 11.01
CA ALA A 20 -37.47 11.74 11.74
C ALA A 20 -37.93 13.03 12.45
N THR A 21 -38.33 12.93 13.71
CA THR A 21 -38.88 14.07 14.47
C THR A 21 -37.87 15.17 14.77
N ASN A 22 -36.57 14.85 14.82
CA ASN A 22 -35.47 15.77 15.12
C ASN A 22 -34.77 16.34 13.87
N TYR A 23 -35.30 16.15 12.65
CA TYR A 23 -34.60 16.49 11.41
C TYR A 23 -34.11 17.95 11.34
N ARG A 24 -34.87 18.91 11.90
CA ARG A 24 -34.48 20.33 11.90
C ARG A 24 -33.23 20.60 12.74
N GLU A 25 -33.13 19.94 13.89
CA GLU A 25 -31.97 20.04 14.78
C GLU A 25 -30.75 19.41 14.12
N VAL A 26 -30.94 18.23 13.50
CA VAL A 26 -29.87 17.52 12.77
C VAL A 26 -29.35 18.33 11.58
N ILE A 27 -30.23 18.93 10.78
CA ILE A 27 -29.82 19.78 9.65
C ILE A 27 -29.09 21.05 10.12
N ALA A 28 -29.55 21.68 11.21
CA ALA A 28 -28.85 22.81 11.80
C ALA A 28 -27.44 22.40 12.28
N GLU A 29 -27.32 21.19 12.84
CA GLU A 29 -26.05 20.63 13.28
C GLU A 29 -25.08 20.35 12.12
N TYR A 30 -25.56 19.98 10.93
CA TYR A 30 -24.69 19.87 9.74
C TYR A 30 -23.97 21.18 9.45
N GLY A 31 -24.71 22.30 9.46
CA GLY A 31 -24.15 23.63 9.22
C GLY A 31 -23.18 24.05 10.32
N ALA A 32 -23.58 23.88 11.59
CA ALA A 32 -22.73 24.23 12.73
C ALA A 32 -21.43 23.41 12.78
N SER A 33 -21.51 22.09 12.55
CA SER A 33 -20.34 21.21 12.49
C SER A 33 -19.44 21.53 11.30
N SER A 34 -20.01 21.73 10.11
CA SER A 34 -19.22 22.07 8.91
C SER A 34 -18.49 23.40 9.07
N GLN A 35 -19.14 24.42 9.67
CA GLN A 35 -18.48 25.69 9.96
C GLN A 35 -17.32 25.53 10.95
N ARG A 36 -17.48 24.71 12.00
CA ARG A 36 -16.38 24.42 12.93
C ARG A 36 -15.19 23.79 12.22
N THR A 37 -15.42 22.78 11.37
CA THR A 37 -14.37 22.17 10.55
C THR A 37 -13.67 23.19 9.66
N LEU A 38 -14.43 24.00 8.92
CA LEU A 38 -13.88 24.98 7.98
C LEU A 38 -13.09 26.11 8.66
N GLN A 39 -13.30 26.36 9.96
CA GLN A 39 -12.55 27.36 10.72
C GLN A 39 -11.14 26.92 11.10
N HIS A 40 -10.90 25.62 11.30
CA HIS A 40 -9.60 25.11 11.75
C HIS A 40 -8.83 24.33 10.67
N ALA A 41 -9.54 23.65 9.76
CA ALA A 41 -8.93 22.83 8.74
C ALA A 41 -8.48 23.68 7.52
N LYS A 42 -7.44 23.21 6.83
CA LYS A 42 -6.97 23.83 5.58
C LYS A 42 -7.94 23.50 4.44
N ALA A 43 -8.93 24.36 4.24
CA ALA A 43 -9.93 24.23 3.19
C ALA A 43 -9.49 24.97 1.90
N MET A 44 -9.63 24.31 0.76
CA MET A 44 -9.42 24.89 -0.58
C MET A 44 -10.71 24.75 -1.38
N ARG A 45 -11.19 25.86 -1.94
CA ARG A 45 -12.32 25.85 -2.86
C ARG A 45 -11.80 25.74 -4.29
N VAL A 46 -12.06 24.61 -4.94
CA VAL A 46 -11.57 24.31 -6.28
C VAL A 46 -12.75 24.32 -7.26
N PRO A 47 -12.82 25.29 -8.19
CA PRO A 47 -13.82 25.26 -9.25
C PRO A 47 -13.53 24.11 -10.22
N TYR A 48 -14.59 23.44 -10.70
CA TYR A 48 -14.48 22.37 -11.70
C TYR A 48 -15.29 22.67 -12.97
N GLY A 49 -15.95 23.83 -13.03
CA GLY A 49 -16.69 24.29 -14.20
C GLY A 49 -16.92 25.80 -14.20
N GLU A 50 -17.85 26.25 -15.02
CA GLU A 50 -18.11 27.68 -15.31
C GLU A 50 -19.19 28.29 -14.40
N SER A 51 -20.09 27.47 -13.87
CA SER A 51 -21.12 27.93 -12.94
C SER A 51 -20.52 28.24 -11.57
N PRO A 52 -20.99 29.28 -10.85
CA PRO A 52 -20.56 29.55 -9.48
C PRO A 52 -20.86 28.40 -8.51
N ASP A 53 -21.78 27.50 -8.87
CA ASP A 53 -22.12 26.31 -8.09
C ASP A 53 -21.18 25.11 -8.36
N GLU A 54 -20.37 25.16 -9.43
CA GLU A 54 -19.48 24.07 -9.85
C GLU A 54 -18.13 24.14 -9.13
N TYR A 55 -18.13 23.83 -7.82
CA TYR A 55 -16.92 23.77 -7.00
C TYR A 55 -16.88 22.58 -6.04
N SER A 56 -15.69 22.18 -5.65
CA SER A 56 -15.44 21.26 -4.53
C SER A 56 -14.72 21.99 -3.40
N ILE A 57 -15.07 21.68 -2.15
CA ILE A 57 -14.30 22.09 -0.98
C ILE A 57 -13.40 20.92 -0.59
N ILE A 58 -12.09 21.10 -0.74
CA ILE A 58 -11.07 20.10 -0.43
C ILE A 58 -10.44 20.42 0.91
N LEU A 59 -10.43 19.45 1.80
CA LEU A 59 -9.86 19.52 3.14
C LEU A 59 -8.70 18.51 3.23
N GLU A 60 -7.51 19.02 3.54
CA GLU A 60 -6.25 18.27 3.49
C GLU A 60 -5.71 17.94 4.88
N PRO A 61 -5.28 16.70 5.15
CA PRO A 61 -4.57 16.38 6.37
C PRO A 61 -3.16 16.98 6.34
N PRO A 62 -2.60 17.39 7.49
CA PRO A 62 -1.23 17.86 7.56
C PRO A 62 -0.24 16.73 7.26
N GLU A 63 0.81 17.03 6.48
CA GLU A 63 2.02 16.21 6.33
C GLU A 63 1.86 14.79 5.74
N VAL A 64 0.72 14.46 5.12
CA VAL A 64 0.51 13.18 4.43
C VAL A 64 0.45 13.37 2.90
N PRO A 65 1.57 13.26 2.18
CA PRO A 65 1.53 13.24 0.72
C PRO A 65 0.69 12.03 0.27
N TYR A 66 -0.24 12.26 -0.67
CA TYR A 66 -1.15 11.24 -1.24
C TYR A 66 -2.18 10.62 -0.30
N ALA A 67 -2.62 11.37 0.72
CA ALA A 67 -3.75 10.96 1.55
C ALA A 67 -4.94 10.41 0.72
N PRO A 68 -5.47 9.22 1.04
CA PRO A 68 -6.71 8.73 0.43
C PRO A 68 -7.83 9.73 0.70
N MET A 69 -8.78 9.85 -0.23
CA MET A 69 -9.78 10.90 -0.21
C MET A 69 -11.19 10.32 -0.21
N LEU A 70 -12.02 10.79 0.72
CA LEU A 70 -13.47 10.59 0.65
C LEU A 70 -14.09 11.78 -0.09
N VAL A 71 -14.79 11.51 -1.19
CA VAL A 71 -15.52 12.51 -1.97
C VAL A 71 -17.01 12.37 -1.67
N PHE A 72 -17.61 13.39 -1.08
CA PHE A 72 -19.00 13.37 -0.61
C PHE A 72 -19.91 14.25 -1.47
N PHE A 73 -21.04 13.67 -1.89
CA PHE A 73 -22.14 14.34 -2.59
C PHE A 73 -23.31 14.53 -1.63
N HIS A 74 -23.76 15.78 -1.45
CA HIS A 74 -24.81 16.08 -0.48
C HIS A 74 -26.21 15.65 -0.92
N GLY A 75 -27.12 15.52 0.04
CA GLY A 75 -28.53 15.19 -0.22
C GLY A 75 -29.38 16.41 -0.56
N GLY A 76 -30.64 16.41 -0.08
CA GLY A 76 -31.56 17.55 -0.25
C GLY A 76 -32.41 17.49 -1.51
N TYR A 77 -32.74 16.29 -2.02
CA TYR A 77 -33.61 16.12 -3.20
C TYR A 77 -33.16 16.90 -4.45
N TRP A 78 -31.85 17.08 -4.63
CA TRP A 78 -31.24 17.92 -5.69
C TRP A 78 -31.67 19.40 -5.65
N GLN A 79 -32.33 19.83 -4.57
CA GLN A 79 -33.01 21.13 -4.43
C GLN A 79 -32.46 21.95 -3.27
N GLU A 80 -31.77 21.32 -2.32
CA GLU A 80 -31.31 21.94 -1.07
C GLU A 80 -29.89 21.46 -0.70
N LEU A 81 -29.35 22.07 0.36
CA LEU A 81 -27.99 21.88 0.89
C LEU A 81 -26.89 22.38 -0.05
N SER A 82 -25.64 22.28 0.41
CA SER A 82 -24.45 22.67 -0.33
C SER A 82 -23.23 21.93 0.22
N ALA A 83 -22.09 22.05 -0.47
CA ALA A 83 -20.81 21.59 0.05
C ALA A 83 -20.43 22.26 1.39
N ASP A 84 -20.76 23.55 1.57
CA ASP A 84 -20.40 24.34 2.76
C ASP A 84 -21.06 23.82 4.05
N VAL A 85 -22.23 23.20 3.94
CA VAL A 85 -22.92 22.56 5.07
C VAL A 85 -22.71 21.04 5.12
N SER A 86 -21.79 20.50 4.30
CA SER A 86 -21.51 19.07 4.19
C SER A 86 -20.07 18.71 4.51
N CYS A 87 -19.36 19.54 5.29
CA CYS A 87 -17.97 19.31 5.71
C CYS A 87 -17.85 18.63 7.09
N PHE A 88 -18.97 18.42 7.79
CA PHE A 88 -19.01 17.83 9.15
C PHE A 88 -18.31 16.47 9.34
N PRO A 89 -18.16 15.56 8.34
CA PRO A 89 -17.43 14.30 8.53
C PRO A 89 -15.90 14.45 8.51
N ALA A 90 -15.38 15.58 8.05
CA ALA A 90 -13.96 15.69 7.69
C ALA A 90 -13.03 15.63 8.91
N ASP A 91 -13.37 16.20 10.06
CA ASP A 91 -12.47 16.25 11.23
C ASP A 91 -11.90 14.88 11.61
N SER A 92 -12.77 13.87 11.68
CA SER A 92 -12.36 12.50 12.02
C SER A 92 -11.45 11.89 10.93
N LEU A 93 -11.74 12.14 9.66
CA LEU A 93 -10.95 11.64 8.54
C LEU A 93 -9.58 12.32 8.45
N LEU A 94 -9.53 13.64 8.61
CA LEU A 94 -8.30 14.43 8.61
C LEU A 94 -7.36 13.98 9.73
N SER A 95 -7.90 13.71 10.93
CA SER A 95 -7.12 13.19 12.07
C SER A 95 -6.47 11.83 11.80
N ARG A 96 -6.94 11.11 10.79
CA ARG A 96 -6.47 9.78 10.36
C ARG A 96 -5.65 9.83 9.08
N GLY A 97 -5.25 11.01 8.63
CA GLY A 97 -4.46 11.18 7.42
C GLY A 97 -5.26 10.93 6.13
N CYS A 98 -6.59 11.01 6.18
CA CYS A 98 -7.45 10.94 5.00
C CYS A 98 -7.91 12.35 4.61
N ALA A 99 -7.84 12.68 3.33
CA ALA A 99 -8.43 13.89 2.78
C ALA A 99 -9.95 13.76 2.63
N TYR A 100 -10.63 14.89 2.58
CA TYR A 100 -12.07 14.94 2.36
C TYR A 100 -12.40 16.00 1.30
N ALA A 101 -13.34 15.70 0.41
CA ALA A 101 -13.86 16.65 -0.55
C ALA A 101 -15.39 16.67 -0.50
N ALA A 102 -16.00 17.83 -0.24
CA ALA A 102 -17.43 18.05 -0.43
C ALA A 102 -17.67 18.66 -1.81
N VAL A 103 -18.48 17.99 -2.64
CA VAL A 103 -18.82 18.46 -3.99
C VAL A 103 -20.11 19.28 -3.92
N ASN A 104 -20.07 20.50 -4.45
CA ASN A 104 -21.25 21.30 -4.71
C ASN A 104 -21.66 21.16 -6.17
N TYR A 105 -22.95 21.34 -6.48
CA TYR A 105 -23.50 21.36 -7.83
C TYR A 105 -24.72 22.29 -7.90
N THR A 106 -25.14 22.66 -9.11
CA THR A 106 -26.32 23.53 -9.31
C THR A 106 -27.58 22.78 -8.90
N LEU A 107 -28.46 23.42 -8.12
CA LEU A 107 -29.70 22.82 -7.63
C LEU A 107 -30.85 22.99 -8.64
N ALA A 108 -31.79 22.04 -8.65
CA ALA A 108 -33.05 22.20 -9.34
C ALA A 108 -33.88 23.33 -8.70
N PRO A 109 -34.64 24.13 -9.49
CA PRO A 109 -34.92 23.98 -10.92
C PRO A 109 -33.86 24.63 -11.85
N ASN A 110 -32.77 25.18 -11.32
CA ASN A 110 -31.76 25.85 -12.15
C ASN A 110 -30.92 24.88 -12.98
N ALA A 111 -30.90 23.59 -12.61
CA ALA A 111 -30.33 22.50 -13.40
C ALA A 111 -31.26 21.28 -13.39
N THR A 112 -31.26 20.54 -14.50
CA THR A 112 -31.95 19.24 -14.60
C THR A 112 -31.13 18.14 -13.93
N VAL A 113 -31.76 17.03 -13.49
CA VAL A 113 -31.01 15.89 -12.91
C VAL A 113 -29.87 15.39 -13.83
N PRO A 114 -30.06 15.24 -15.16
CA PRO A 114 -28.96 14.93 -16.08
C PRO A 114 -27.80 15.94 -16.03
N THR A 115 -28.11 17.24 -15.96
CA THR A 115 -27.09 18.29 -15.81
C THR A 115 -26.31 18.14 -14.51
N ILE A 116 -26.99 17.85 -13.40
CA ILE A 116 -26.37 17.65 -12.08
C ILE A 116 -25.44 16.43 -12.08
N VAL A 117 -25.87 15.32 -12.71
CA VAL A 117 -25.02 14.13 -12.88
C VAL A 117 -23.77 14.47 -13.68
N ALA A 118 -23.91 15.22 -14.79
CA ALA A 118 -22.76 15.66 -15.59
C ALA A 118 -21.80 16.57 -14.80
N GLN A 119 -22.32 17.44 -13.92
CA GLN A 119 -21.50 18.24 -13.00
C GLN A 119 -20.71 17.36 -12.02
N CYS A 120 -21.33 16.32 -11.46
CA CYS A 120 -20.65 15.37 -10.56
C CYS A 120 -19.53 14.58 -11.28
N VAL A 121 -19.73 14.23 -12.54
CA VAL A 121 -18.68 13.61 -13.37
C VAL A 121 -17.51 14.57 -13.54
N LYS A 122 -17.76 15.84 -13.91
CA LYS A 122 -16.71 16.86 -14.03
C LYS A 122 -15.97 17.08 -12.70
N ALA A 123 -16.69 17.10 -11.59
CA ALA A 123 -16.12 17.25 -10.26
C ALA A 123 -15.12 16.13 -9.96
N LEU A 124 -15.48 14.86 -10.24
CA LEU A 124 -14.57 13.74 -10.03
C LEU A 124 -13.36 13.75 -10.97
N VAL A 125 -13.52 14.14 -12.25
CA VAL A 125 -12.37 14.32 -13.15
C VAL A 125 -11.43 15.39 -12.61
N SER A 126 -11.98 16.52 -12.14
CA SER A 126 -11.19 17.60 -11.54
C SER A 126 -10.45 17.14 -10.28
N LEU A 127 -11.12 16.43 -9.37
CA LEU A 127 -10.51 15.89 -8.15
C LEU A 127 -9.44 14.83 -8.42
N ALA A 128 -9.69 13.94 -9.40
CA ALA A 128 -8.71 12.94 -9.83
C ALA A 128 -7.49 13.59 -10.49
N THR A 129 -7.68 14.69 -11.22
CA THR A 129 -6.58 15.47 -11.80
C THR A 129 -5.82 16.24 -10.72
N PHE A 130 -6.54 16.78 -9.74
CA PHE A 130 -5.95 17.48 -8.58
C PHE A 130 -5.14 16.51 -7.70
N ARG A 131 -5.53 15.23 -7.64
CA ARG A 131 -4.83 14.16 -6.91
C ARG A 131 -4.74 12.87 -7.74
N PRO A 132 -3.83 12.79 -8.71
CA PRO A 132 -3.73 11.66 -9.65
C PRO A 132 -3.35 10.33 -8.99
N HIS A 133 -2.80 10.39 -7.78
CA HIS A 133 -2.38 9.21 -7.02
C HIS A 133 -3.23 8.94 -5.77
N ALA A 134 -4.21 9.79 -5.46
CA ALA A 134 -5.06 9.55 -4.30
C ALA A 134 -6.05 8.43 -4.60
N ARG A 135 -6.15 7.50 -3.65
CA ARG A 135 -7.26 6.54 -3.63
C ARG A 135 -8.54 7.30 -3.27
N ILE A 136 -9.48 7.39 -4.20
CA ILE A 136 -10.78 8.02 -3.97
C ILE A 136 -11.81 6.96 -3.58
N VAL A 137 -12.61 7.28 -2.56
CA VAL A 137 -13.88 6.61 -2.22
C VAL A 137 -14.98 7.64 -2.39
N ILE A 138 -16.04 7.30 -3.11
CA ILE A 138 -17.20 8.19 -3.27
C ILE A 138 -18.25 7.87 -2.21
N ALA A 139 -18.92 8.89 -1.72
CA ALA A 139 -20.00 8.73 -0.75
C ALA A 139 -21.11 9.74 -1.02
N GLY A 140 -22.32 9.40 -0.62
CA GLY A 140 -23.43 10.34 -0.68
C GLY A 140 -24.61 9.87 0.14
N SER A 141 -25.54 10.80 0.37
CA SER A 141 -26.79 10.52 1.08
C SER A 141 -28.01 10.94 0.29
N SER A 142 -29.08 10.14 0.33
CA SER A 142 -30.34 10.49 -0.35
C SER A 142 -30.10 10.77 -1.85
N ALA A 143 -30.47 11.97 -2.33
CA ALA A 143 -30.12 12.46 -3.66
C ALA A 143 -28.60 12.43 -3.98
N GLY A 144 -27.73 12.57 -3.00
CA GLY A 144 -26.28 12.43 -3.16
C GLY A 144 -25.83 10.98 -3.32
N ALA A 145 -26.48 10.04 -2.64
CA ALA A 145 -26.25 8.60 -2.83
C ALA A 145 -26.66 8.17 -4.25
N HIS A 146 -27.75 8.74 -4.77
CA HIS A 146 -28.12 8.61 -6.16
C HIS A 146 -27.02 9.12 -7.11
N LEU A 147 -26.46 10.32 -6.87
CA LEU A 147 -25.40 10.88 -7.71
C LEU A 147 -24.16 9.98 -7.69
N ALA A 148 -23.73 9.51 -6.52
CA ALA A 148 -22.63 8.55 -6.40
C ALA A 148 -22.92 7.22 -7.13
N ALA A 149 -24.16 6.74 -7.10
CA ALA A 149 -24.58 5.55 -7.84
C ALA A 149 -24.58 5.76 -9.37
N MET A 150 -24.98 6.93 -9.85
CA MET A 150 -24.89 7.28 -11.28
C MET A 150 -23.44 7.27 -11.77
N LEU A 151 -22.48 7.71 -10.96
CA LEU A 151 -21.05 7.67 -11.27
C LEU A 151 -20.50 6.25 -11.46
N MET A 152 -21.12 5.24 -10.83
CA MET A 152 -20.81 3.82 -11.04
C MET A 152 -21.35 3.28 -12.38
N SER A 153 -22.31 3.98 -12.99
CA SER A 153 -22.88 3.67 -14.30
C SER A 153 -22.27 4.51 -15.44
N THR A 154 -21.34 5.42 -15.12
CA THR A 154 -20.68 6.30 -16.09
C THR A 154 -19.60 5.58 -16.90
N ASP A 155 -19.50 5.93 -18.19
CA ASP A 155 -18.40 5.52 -19.06
C ASP A 155 -17.21 6.47 -18.92
N TRP A 156 -16.27 6.14 -18.04
CA TRP A 156 -15.13 7.01 -17.72
C TRP A 156 -14.15 7.21 -18.89
N HIS A 157 -14.10 6.29 -19.86
CA HIS A 157 -13.31 6.46 -21.07
C HIS A 157 -13.79 7.64 -21.92
N ALA A 158 -15.11 7.86 -21.98
CA ALA A 158 -15.69 9.01 -22.69
C ALA A 158 -15.31 10.36 -22.05
N HIS A 159 -14.80 10.35 -20.82
CA HIS A 159 -14.35 11.52 -20.07
C HIS A 159 -12.83 11.62 -19.96
N GLY A 160 -12.08 10.87 -20.79
CA GLY A 160 -10.62 10.97 -20.90
C GLY A 160 -9.84 10.24 -19.80
N LEU A 161 -10.50 9.37 -19.02
CA LEU A 161 -9.84 8.53 -18.02
C LEU A 161 -9.72 7.08 -18.51
N ASN A 162 -8.58 6.44 -18.24
CA ASN A 162 -8.38 5.03 -18.58
C ASN A 162 -9.19 4.08 -17.67
N ASP A 163 -9.47 4.51 -16.44
CA ASP A 163 -10.25 3.77 -15.46
C ASP A 163 -11.10 4.75 -14.65
N ALA A 164 -12.10 4.24 -13.93
CA ALA A 164 -12.87 5.07 -13.02
C ALA A 164 -11.96 5.68 -11.94
N PRO A 165 -12.12 6.96 -11.58
CA PRO A 165 -11.22 7.65 -10.64
C PRO A 165 -11.44 7.25 -9.18
N PHE A 166 -12.27 6.26 -8.88
CA PHE A 166 -12.64 5.86 -7.52
C PHE A 166 -12.59 4.34 -7.35
N SER A 167 -12.46 3.91 -6.10
CA SER A 167 -12.12 2.53 -5.73
C SER A 167 -13.04 1.91 -4.68
N GLY A 168 -14.09 2.64 -4.28
CA GLY A 168 -15.12 2.21 -3.35
C GLY A 168 -16.27 3.21 -3.32
N ALA A 169 -17.44 2.78 -2.85
CA ALA A 169 -18.63 3.62 -2.74
C ALA A 169 -19.39 3.38 -1.42
N ILE A 170 -19.84 4.45 -0.75
CA ILE A 170 -20.73 4.41 0.43
C ILE A 170 -22.03 5.14 0.11
N LEU A 171 -23.14 4.42 0.03
CA LEU A 171 -24.42 4.94 -0.43
C LEU A 171 -25.44 4.88 0.71
N ILE A 172 -25.82 6.04 1.25
CA ILE A 172 -26.62 6.13 2.47
C ILE A 172 -28.05 6.58 2.15
N SER A 173 -29.05 5.79 2.52
CA SER A 173 -30.48 6.09 2.35
C SER A 173 -30.80 6.70 0.98
N GLY A 174 -30.34 6.07 -0.12
CA GLY A 174 -30.45 6.62 -1.47
C GLY A 174 -31.75 6.34 -2.20
N ILE A 175 -31.95 7.02 -3.34
CA ILE A 175 -33.04 6.80 -4.29
C ILE A 175 -32.43 6.39 -5.63
N TYR A 176 -32.67 5.16 -6.08
CA TYR A 176 -31.97 4.58 -7.24
C TYR A 176 -32.90 4.28 -8.42
N ASP A 177 -34.21 4.32 -8.20
CA ASP A 177 -35.27 4.39 -9.20
C ASP A 177 -36.09 5.68 -8.99
N LEU A 178 -36.01 6.60 -9.95
CA LEU A 178 -36.63 7.93 -9.88
C LEU A 178 -38.07 7.91 -10.42
N ARG A 179 -38.50 6.84 -11.11
CA ARG A 179 -39.84 6.77 -11.73
C ARG A 179 -40.97 6.99 -10.72
N PRO A 180 -40.90 6.48 -9.47
CA PRO A 180 -41.94 6.75 -8.47
C PRO A 180 -42.05 8.22 -8.07
N LEU A 181 -41.01 9.03 -8.27
CA LEU A 181 -41.03 10.45 -7.92
C LEU A 181 -41.83 11.29 -8.92
N VAL A 182 -42.02 10.82 -10.16
CA VAL A 182 -42.64 11.60 -11.25
C VAL A 182 -44.01 12.17 -10.87
N THR A 183 -44.77 11.45 -10.04
CA THR A 183 -46.11 11.85 -9.59
C THR A 183 -46.14 12.55 -8.23
N THR A 184 -44.99 12.79 -7.61
CA THR A 184 -44.87 13.40 -6.28
C THR A 184 -44.59 14.90 -6.37
N TYR A 185 -44.83 15.64 -5.29
CA TYR A 185 -44.49 17.08 -5.26
C TYR A 185 -42.98 17.34 -5.40
N ILE A 186 -42.14 16.34 -5.10
CA ILE A 186 -40.67 16.41 -5.21
C ILE A 186 -40.25 16.68 -6.66
N ASN A 187 -41.05 16.22 -7.62
CA ASN A 187 -40.77 16.39 -9.04
C ASN A 187 -41.08 17.80 -9.58
N ASN A 188 -41.80 18.64 -8.83
CA ASN A 188 -42.19 19.99 -9.29
C ASN A 188 -40.99 20.83 -9.78
N PRO A 189 -39.84 20.90 -9.07
CA PRO A 189 -38.65 21.56 -9.59
C PRO A 189 -37.75 20.67 -10.47
N LEU A 190 -37.88 19.35 -10.43
CA LEU A 190 -37.04 18.43 -11.20
C LEU A 190 -37.51 18.31 -12.66
N GLY A 191 -38.82 18.39 -12.89
CA GLY A 191 -39.43 18.33 -14.21
C GLY A 191 -39.24 16.98 -14.92
N LEU A 192 -39.11 15.88 -14.19
CA LEU A 192 -38.93 14.55 -14.76
C LEU A 192 -40.26 14.01 -15.32
N ASP A 193 -40.16 13.35 -16.47
CA ASP A 193 -41.14 12.39 -16.95
C ASP A 193 -40.64 10.95 -16.72
N LEU A 194 -41.43 9.94 -17.10
CA LEU A 194 -41.05 8.54 -16.89
C LEU A 194 -39.78 8.14 -17.68
N GLU A 195 -39.55 8.76 -18.84
CA GLU A 195 -38.40 8.44 -19.70
C GLU A 195 -37.11 9.01 -19.11
N SER A 196 -37.10 10.30 -18.78
CA SER A 196 -35.97 10.99 -18.14
C SER A 196 -35.71 10.45 -16.72
N ALA A 197 -36.76 10.09 -15.97
CA ALA A 197 -36.60 9.42 -14.68
C ALA A 197 -35.94 8.04 -14.83
N ALA A 198 -36.37 7.23 -15.80
CA ALA A 198 -35.76 5.93 -16.07
C ALA A 198 -34.29 6.06 -16.52
N ALA A 199 -34.00 7.03 -17.38
CA ALA A 199 -32.64 7.31 -17.85
C ALA A 199 -31.70 7.75 -16.71
N MET A 200 -32.24 8.42 -15.69
CA MET A 200 -31.51 8.83 -14.49
C MET A 200 -31.71 7.88 -13.31
N SER A 201 -32.15 6.63 -13.53
CA SER A 201 -32.31 5.65 -12.45
C SER A 201 -31.14 4.66 -12.47
N PRO A 202 -30.11 4.78 -11.62
CA PRO A 202 -28.96 3.87 -11.65
C PRO A 202 -29.35 2.39 -11.46
N GLN A 203 -30.50 2.11 -10.83
CA GLN A 203 -31.05 0.75 -10.72
C GLN A 203 -31.44 0.13 -12.07
N LEU A 204 -31.71 0.94 -13.10
CA LEU A 204 -32.08 0.50 -14.45
C LEU A 204 -30.91 0.54 -15.44
N LEU A 205 -29.75 1.07 -15.02
CA LEU A 205 -28.58 1.22 -15.86
C LEU A 205 -27.60 0.06 -15.66
N ALA A 206 -26.76 -0.18 -16.66
CA ALA A 206 -25.69 -1.14 -16.54
C ALA A 206 -24.62 -0.63 -15.57
N LEU A 207 -24.25 -1.47 -14.59
CA LEU A 207 -23.11 -1.21 -13.72
C LEU A 207 -21.82 -1.27 -14.56
N ARG A 208 -21.20 -0.11 -14.80
CA ARG A 208 -19.97 0.00 -15.59
C ARG A 208 -18.72 -0.11 -14.73
N VAL A 209 -18.80 0.31 -13.47
CA VAL A 209 -17.68 0.34 -12.54
C VAL A 209 -18.01 -0.54 -11.34
N ALA A 210 -17.40 -1.73 -11.29
CA ALA A 210 -17.52 -2.64 -10.17
C ALA A 210 -16.45 -2.33 -9.11
N VAL A 211 -16.84 -1.59 -8.08
CA VAL A 211 -16.03 -1.35 -6.88
C VAL A 211 -16.73 -1.94 -5.65
N PRO A 212 -16.02 -2.19 -4.55
CA PRO A 212 -16.66 -2.49 -3.28
C PRO A 212 -17.62 -1.37 -2.86
N THR A 213 -18.88 -1.73 -2.65
CA THR A 213 -19.95 -0.78 -2.35
C THR A 213 -20.62 -1.15 -1.02
N VAL A 214 -20.96 -0.13 -0.24
CA VAL A 214 -21.83 -0.26 0.93
C VAL A 214 -23.13 0.48 0.66
N VAL A 215 -24.26 -0.18 0.89
CA VAL A 215 -25.59 0.42 0.82
C VAL A 215 -26.24 0.29 2.19
N CYS A 216 -26.41 1.40 2.90
CA CYS A 216 -26.98 1.36 4.25
C CYS A 216 -28.04 2.43 4.47
N TRP A 217 -28.92 2.22 5.44
CA TRP A 217 -30.03 3.12 5.77
C TRP A 217 -30.32 3.08 7.27
N GLY A 218 -30.99 4.09 7.80
CA GLY A 218 -31.38 4.13 9.22
C GLY A 218 -32.52 3.16 9.56
N GLU A 219 -32.55 2.67 10.79
CA GLU A 219 -33.69 1.92 11.33
C GLU A 219 -34.99 2.73 11.26
N HIS A 220 -34.95 4.00 11.64
CA HIS A 220 -36.06 4.95 11.59
C HIS A 220 -36.12 5.65 10.22
N GLU A 221 -36.32 4.84 9.18
CA GLU A 221 -36.41 5.26 7.78
C GLU A 221 -37.75 4.83 7.17
N THR A 222 -38.23 5.59 6.18
CA THR A 222 -39.44 5.25 5.43
C THR A 222 -39.27 3.95 4.64
N LEU A 223 -40.37 3.22 4.46
CA LEU A 223 -40.34 1.94 3.73
C LEU A 223 -39.83 2.09 2.29
N ALA A 224 -40.12 3.21 1.62
CA ALA A 224 -39.67 3.44 0.25
C ALA A 224 -38.13 3.52 0.15
N PHE A 225 -37.48 4.23 1.06
CA PHE A 225 -36.01 4.34 1.07
C PHE A 225 -35.33 3.03 1.48
N LYS A 226 -35.93 2.28 2.42
CA LYS A 226 -35.47 0.91 2.74
C LYS A 226 -35.57 0.01 1.50
N GLN A 227 -36.68 0.09 0.76
CA GLN A 227 -36.90 -0.73 -0.43
C GLN A 227 -35.93 -0.36 -1.57
N GLN A 228 -35.79 0.94 -1.89
CA GLN A 228 -34.82 1.47 -2.85
C GLN A 228 -33.40 0.96 -2.56
N SER A 229 -32.98 1.01 -1.29
CA SER A 229 -31.66 0.55 -0.87
C SER A 229 -31.46 -0.95 -1.06
N ARG A 230 -32.45 -1.77 -0.71
CA ARG A 230 -32.41 -3.23 -0.91
C ARG A 230 -32.40 -3.60 -2.39
N ASP A 231 -33.23 -2.94 -3.19
CA ASP A 231 -33.37 -3.23 -4.61
C ASP A 231 -32.11 -2.85 -5.39
N TYR A 232 -31.50 -1.70 -5.06
CA TYR A 232 -30.25 -1.32 -5.70
C TYR A 232 -29.08 -2.20 -5.28
N ALA A 233 -28.99 -2.58 -4.00
CA ALA A 233 -28.00 -3.56 -3.56
C ALA A 233 -28.18 -4.91 -4.28
N ALA A 234 -29.43 -5.35 -4.49
CA ALA A 234 -29.71 -6.54 -5.28
C ALA A 234 -29.27 -6.38 -6.75
N ALA A 235 -29.51 -5.22 -7.37
CA ALA A 235 -29.09 -4.92 -8.74
C ALA A 235 -27.56 -4.92 -8.91
N ILE A 236 -26.81 -4.36 -7.94
CA ILE A 236 -25.34 -4.41 -7.92
C ILE A 236 -24.86 -5.87 -7.85
N SER A 237 -25.42 -6.65 -6.93
CA SER A 237 -25.05 -8.06 -6.73
C SER A 237 -25.35 -8.91 -7.97
N GLN A 238 -26.53 -8.73 -8.59
CA GLN A 238 -26.91 -9.41 -9.83
C GLN A 238 -26.00 -9.05 -11.01
N SER A 239 -25.44 -7.84 -11.02
CA SER A 239 -24.46 -7.39 -12.00
C SER A 239 -23.03 -7.87 -11.70
N GLY A 240 -22.82 -8.69 -10.67
CA GLY A 240 -21.52 -9.22 -10.25
C GLY A 240 -20.70 -8.27 -9.38
N GLY A 241 -21.27 -7.14 -8.93
CA GLY A 241 -20.61 -6.19 -8.04
C GLY A 241 -20.52 -6.67 -6.59
N GLN A 242 -19.48 -6.23 -5.87
CA GLN A 242 -19.32 -6.50 -4.45
C GLN A 242 -20.12 -5.48 -3.63
N VAL A 243 -21.13 -5.94 -2.90
CA VAL A 243 -21.99 -5.06 -2.10
C VAL A 243 -22.25 -5.60 -0.70
N SER A 244 -22.07 -4.75 0.31
CA SER A 244 -22.59 -4.95 1.66
C SER A 244 -23.87 -4.12 1.81
N GLN A 245 -24.90 -4.67 2.43
CA GLN A 245 -26.11 -3.93 2.75
C GLN A 245 -26.60 -4.21 4.16
N TYR A 246 -27.00 -3.17 4.88
CA TYR A 246 -27.48 -3.30 6.24
C TYR A 246 -28.28 -2.07 6.72
N GLU A 247 -29.08 -2.30 7.75
CA GLU A 247 -29.79 -1.28 8.49
C GLU A 247 -28.97 -0.83 9.70
N VAL A 248 -28.93 0.48 9.97
CA VAL A 248 -28.20 1.07 11.10
C VAL A 248 -29.15 1.36 12.24
N ALA A 249 -28.96 0.64 13.35
CA ALA A 249 -29.79 0.75 14.54
C ALA A 249 -29.79 2.17 15.13
N ASN A 250 -30.93 2.62 15.64
CA ASN A 250 -31.11 3.93 16.29
C ASN A 250 -30.67 5.14 15.44
N ARG A 251 -30.76 5.00 14.11
CA ARG A 251 -30.52 6.09 13.16
C ARG A 251 -31.74 6.33 12.29
N ASN A 252 -31.90 7.57 11.86
CA ASN A 252 -32.88 7.99 10.87
C ASN A 252 -32.17 8.49 9.60
N HIS A 253 -32.95 8.92 8.61
CA HIS A 253 -32.46 9.42 7.32
C HIS A 253 -31.38 10.52 7.42
N PHE A 254 -31.44 11.34 8.47
CA PHE A 254 -30.61 12.51 8.64
C PHE A 254 -29.40 12.22 9.56
N ASP A 255 -29.62 11.66 10.75
CA ASP A 255 -28.52 11.52 11.72
C ASP A 255 -27.51 10.40 11.39
N ILE A 256 -27.86 9.45 10.50
CA ILE A 256 -26.95 8.41 10.00
C ILE A 256 -25.67 8.98 9.38
N LEU A 257 -25.70 10.21 8.87
CA LEU A 257 -24.54 10.84 8.25
C LEU A 257 -23.42 11.14 9.23
N PHE A 258 -23.74 11.35 10.52
CA PHE A 258 -22.71 11.51 11.55
C PHE A 258 -21.91 10.22 11.79
N ASP A 259 -22.42 9.07 11.34
CA ASP A 259 -21.70 7.80 11.44
C ASP A 259 -20.70 7.60 10.30
N LEU A 260 -20.75 8.38 9.22
CA LEU A 260 -19.90 8.23 8.02
C LEU A 260 -18.40 8.27 8.34
N SER A 261 -18.01 9.02 9.37
CA SER A 261 -16.62 9.12 9.83
C SER A 261 -16.43 8.61 11.26
N SER A 262 -17.42 7.91 11.81
CA SER A 262 -17.37 7.36 13.17
C SER A 262 -16.51 6.11 13.22
N PRO A 263 -15.53 6.01 14.12
CA PRO A 263 -14.67 4.83 14.19
C PRO A 263 -15.32 3.63 14.89
N THR A 264 -16.47 3.83 15.51
CA THR A 264 -17.17 2.78 16.28
C THR A 264 -18.45 2.31 15.62
N ASN A 265 -19.02 3.11 14.70
CA ASN A 265 -20.27 2.78 14.03
C ASN A 265 -19.98 2.21 12.65
N GLN A 266 -20.78 1.23 12.22
CA GLN A 266 -20.49 0.45 11.01
C GLN A 266 -20.25 1.30 9.74
N PRO A 267 -21.05 2.35 9.43
CA PRO A 267 -20.80 3.18 8.24
C PRO A 267 -19.39 3.80 8.20
N GLY A 268 -18.88 4.26 9.35
CA GLY A 268 -17.54 4.85 9.43
C GLY A 268 -16.43 3.80 9.47
N ILE A 269 -16.67 2.64 10.08
CA ILE A 269 -15.78 1.48 9.97
C ILE A 269 -15.60 1.09 8.50
N ASP A 270 -16.69 0.97 7.76
CA ASP A 270 -16.67 0.60 6.34
C ASP A 270 -16.00 1.69 5.49
N THR A 271 -16.29 2.96 5.76
CA THR A 271 -15.65 4.11 5.10
C THR A 271 -14.13 4.07 5.27
N LEU A 272 -13.67 3.89 6.50
CA LEU A 272 -12.24 3.75 6.80
C LEU A 272 -11.64 2.52 6.15
N GLN A 273 -12.32 1.37 6.18
CA GLN A 273 -11.85 0.17 5.50
C GLN A 273 -11.70 0.37 4.00
N LEU A 274 -12.61 1.09 3.34
CA LEU A 274 -12.53 1.39 1.90
C LEU A 274 -11.39 2.36 1.58
N LEU A 275 -11.17 3.37 2.44
CA LEU A 275 -10.06 4.34 2.32
C LEU A 275 -8.69 3.70 2.60
N GLU A 276 -8.61 2.82 3.61
CA GLU A 276 -7.38 2.14 4.03
C GLU A 276 -7.08 0.87 3.22
N ARG A 277 -8.01 0.41 2.37
CA ARG A 277 -7.97 -0.90 1.68
C ARG A 277 -6.75 -1.12 0.76
N GLN A 278 -5.89 -0.13 0.57
CA GLN A 278 -4.62 -0.26 -0.15
C GLN A 278 -3.37 -0.50 0.70
N ILE A 279 -3.48 -0.60 2.02
CA ILE A 279 -2.37 -1.16 2.83
C ILE A 279 -2.47 -2.69 2.95
N MET A 280 -3.66 -3.28 2.79
CA MET A 280 -3.86 -4.68 3.26
C MET A 280 -4.36 -5.74 2.27
N ASN A 281 -4.75 -5.48 1.01
CA ASN A 281 -5.29 -6.58 0.16
C ASN A 281 -5.12 -6.48 -1.38
N ARG A 282 -3.92 -6.15 -1.88
CA ARG A 282 -3.37 -7.06 -2.89
C ARG A 282 -2.85 -8.25 -2.08
N PRO A 283 -3.17 -9.53 -2.39
CA PRO A 283 -2.38 -10.61 -1.83
C PRO A 283 -0.93 -10.35 -2.27
N ARG A 284 -0.14 -9.70 -1.40
CA ARG A 284 1.31 -9.65 -1.50
C ARG A 284 1.71 -11.08 -1.21
N LYS A 285 1.60 -11.94 -2.21
CA LYS A 285 2.06 -13.32 -2.13
C LYS A 285 3.56 -13.21 -1.92
N ARG A 286 3.96 -13.22 -0.64
CA ARG A 286 5.35 -13.27 -0.25
C ARG A 286 5.96 -14.44 -1.00
N VAL A 287 7.05 -14.18 -1.72
CA VAL A 287 7.80 -15.25 -2.38
C VAL A 287 9.04 -15.48 -1.55
N ILE A 288 9.20 -16.71 -1.07
CA ILE A 288 10.44 -17.14 -0.44
C ILE A 288 11.35 -17.56 -1.60
N PRO A 289 12.42 -16.81 -1.91
CA PRO A 289 13.31 -17.19 -2.99
C PRO A 289 14.07 -18.45 -2.60
N GLU A 290 14.14 -19.42 -3.52
CA GLU A 290 14.94 -20.61 -3.34
C GLU A 290 16.43 -20.26 -3.46
N VAL A 291 17.17 -20.42 -2.37
CA VAL A 291 18.62 -20.17 -2.32
C VAL A 291 19.43 -21.46 -2.27
N ARG A 292 18.74 -22.59 -2.05
CA ARG A 292 19.20 -23.98 -2.08
C ARG A 292 17.99 -24.90 -2.30
N ASN A 293 18.24 -26.19 -2.51
CA ASN A 293 17.21 -27.23 -2.52
C ASN A 293 16.39 -27.20 -1.21
N PRO A 294 15.06 -27.00 -1.27
CA PRO A 294 14.23 -26.80 -0.09
C PRO A 294 13.92 -28.08 0.67
N VAL A 295 14.24 -29.28 0.16
CA VAL A 295 13.90 -30.57 0.79
C VAL A 295 14.36 -30.63 2.26
N LEU A 296 15.60 -30.21 2.54
CA LEU A 296 16.10 -30.16 3.91
C LEU A 296 15.33 -29.12 4.75
N GLU A 297 15.14 -27.90 4.23
CA GLU A 297 14.42 -26.83 4.95
C GLU A 297 12.98 -27.25 5.29
N LEU A 298 12.26 -27.84 4.34
CA LEU A 298 10.90 -28.35 4.51
C LEU A 298 10.85 -29.54 5.47
N SER A 299 11.85 -30.43 5.47
CA SER A 299 11.93 -31.55 6.43
C SER A 299 12.11 -31.12 7.89
N LEU A 300 12.55 -29.88 8.10
CA LEU A 300 12.77 -29.29 9.42
C LEU A 300 11.58 -28.43 9.89
N VAL A 301 10.56 -28.22 9.06
CA VAL A 301 9.35 -27.50 9.45
C VAL A 301 8.58 -28.37 10.44
N LYS A 302 8.23 -27.78 11.58
CA LYS A 302 7.30 -28.38 12.53
C LYS A 302 5.95 -27.69 12.41
N ASP A 303 4.88 -28.47 12.55
CA ASP A 303 3.53 -27.91 12.59
C ASP A 303 3.36 -27.06 13.85
N VAL A 304 2.94 -25.81 13.65
CA VAL A 304 2.61 -24.89 14.73
C VAL A 304 1.13 -24.53 14.57
N SER A 305 0.34 -24.74 15.62
CA SER A 305 -1.09 -24.45 15.61
C SER A 305 -1.35 -22.97 15.35
N THR A 306 -2.24 -22.68 14.41
CA THR A 306 -2.71 -21.31 14.14
C THR A 306 -3.70 -20.86 15.21
N SER A 307 -3.65 -19.58 15.60
CA SER A 307 -4.61 -18.95 16.52
C SER A 307 -5.21 -17.68 15.92
N THR A 308 -6.46 -17.40 16.27
CA THR A 308 -7.19 -16.16 15.96
C THR A 308 -7.20 -15.23 17.19
N ASN A 309 -7.55 -13.96 17.02
CA ASN A 309 -7.71 -13.05 18.15
C ASN A 309 -8.80 -13.53 19.12
N GLU A 310 -9.92 -14.03 18.61
CA GLU A 310 -10.97 -14.65 19.42
C GLU A 310 -10.43 -15.82 20.29
N SER A 311 -9.64 -16.74 19.69
CA SER A 311 -9.06 -17.85 20.45
C SER A 311 -8.03 -17.39 21.50
N ARG A 312 -7.33 -16.27 21.25
CA ARG A 312 -6.38 -15.68 22.20
C ARG A 312 -7.11 -15.00 23.35
N GLU A 313 -8.19 -14.28 23.07
CA GLU A 313 -9.04 -13.66 24.10
C GLU A 313 -9.66 -14.72 25.00
N GLU A 314 -10.13 -15.83 24.44
CA GLU A 314 -10.63 -16.95 25.23
C GLU A 314 -9.52 -17.57 26.09
N THR A 315 -8.32 -17.74 25.53
CA THR A 315 -7.15 -18.19 26.30
C THR A 315 -6.88 -17.26 27.49
N VAL A 316 -6.88 -15.94 27.29
CA VAL A 316 -6.68 -14.94 28.36
C VAL A 316 -7.74 -15.07 29.46
N LYS A 317 -9.01 -15.29 29.13
CA LYS A 317 -10.06 -15.54 30.13
C LYS A 317 -9.76 -16.81 30.93
N THR A 318 -9.40 -17.90 30.25
CA THR A 318 -9.14 -19.20 30.90
C THR A 318 -7.90 -19.18 31.79
N THR A 319 -6.86 -18.41 31.42
CA THR A 319 -5.63 -18.29 32.21
C THR A 319 -5.66 -17.13 33.21
N SER A 320 -6.76 -16.36 33.26
CA SER A 320 -6.84 -15.11 34.02
C SER A 320 -5.70 -14.12 33.68
N GLY A 321 -5.24 -14.14 32.42
CA GLY A 321 -4.14 -13.31 31.94
C GLY A 321 -2.73 -13.87 32.17
N GLU A 322 -2.58 -15.01 32.85
CA GLU A 322 -1.27 -15.64 33.03
C GLU A 322 -0.77 -16.33 31.74
N PRO A 323 0.56 -16.38 31.50
CA PRO A 323 1.13 -17.10 30.37
C PRO A 323 0.86 -18.60 30.42
N LEU A 324 0.70 -19.23 29.26
CA LEU A 324 0.69 -20.69 29.15
C LEU A 324 2.08 -21.24 29.48
N ILE A 325 2.14 -22.18 30.44
CA ILE A 325 3.39 -22.85 30.86
C ILE A 325 3.39 -24.35 30.60
N ALA A 326 2.21 -24.95 30.43
CA ALA A 326 2.05 -26.38 30.18
C ALA A 326 1.77 -26.61 28.69
N PHE A 327 2.70 -27.26 28.01
CA PHE A 327 2.59 -27.63 26.60
C PHE A 327 2.62 -29.14 26.45
N GLY A 328 1.76 -29.68 25.58
CA GLY A 328 1.76 -31.11 25.27
C GLY A 328 3.00 -31.53 24.46
N GLY A 329 3.37 -32.81 24.55
CA GLY A 329 4.48 -33.38 23.75
C GLY A 329 5.85 -33.21 24.40
N LYS A 330 6.90 -33.08 23.57
CA LYS A 330 8.33 -32.99 23.98
C LYS A 330 8.95 -31.62 23.70
N SER A 331 8.15 -30.61 23.36
CA SER A 331 8.63 -29.27 23.04
C SER A 331 7.60 -28.20 23.41
N ASN A 332 7.93 -26.94 23.12
CA ASN A 332 7.02 -25.80 23.28
C ASN A 332 6.93 -25.01 21.97
N PRO A 333 5.88 -24.19 21.76
CA PRO A 333 5.66 -23.47 20.51
C PRO A 333 6.80 -22.54 20.10
N PHE A 334 7.56 -21.98 21.06
CA PHE A 334 8.70 -21.10 20.77
C PHE A 334 9.85 -21.89 20.13
N ILE A 335 10.17 -23.07 20.67
CA ILE A 335 11.16 -23.98 20.08
C ILE A 335 10.67 -24.51 18.73
N ASP A 336 9.40 -24.89 18.62
CA ASP A 336 8.89 -25.47 17.37
C ASP A 336 8.83 -24.46 16.22
N TYR A 337 8.47 -23.20 16.51
CA TYR A 337 8.40 -22.13 15.51
C TYR A 337 9.78 -21.62 15.09
N HIS A 338 10.68 -21.37 16.04
CA HIS A 338 12.01 -20.81 15.72
C HIS A 338 13.08 -21.87 15.44
N ARG A 339 12.83 -23.13 15.81
CA ARG A 339 13.82 -24.23 15.75
C ARG A 339 15.13 -23.87 16.45
N ASN A 340 15.03 -23.19 17.59
CA ASN A 340 16.19 -22.80 18.39
C ASN A 340 16.96 -24.02 18.91
N ASP A 341 16.29 -25.16 19.09
CA ASP A 341 16.90 -26.45 19.37
C ASP A 341 17.96 -26.83 18.33
N LEU A 342 17.65 -26.63 17.05
CA LEU A 342 18.57 -26.89 15.95
C LEU A 342 19.59 -25.76 15.82
N LEU A 343 19.13 -24.50 15.80
CA LEU A 343 20.00 -23.33 15.60
C LEU A 343 21.13 -23.26 16.63
N LEU A 344 20.86 -23.60 17.90
CA LEU A 344 21.85 -23.55 18.98
C LEU A 344 22.67 -24.85 19.13
N SER A 345 22.52 -25.80 18.20
CA SER A 345 23.25 -27.08 18.21
C SER A 345 24.39 -27.15 17.19
N ILE A 346 24.50 -26.16 16.29
CA ILE A 346 25.39 -26.20 15.12
C ILE A 346 26.71 -25.41 15.31
N GLN A 347 27.01 -24.94 16.52
CA GLN A 347 28.23 -24.20 16.86
C GLN A 347 29.34 -25.17 17.33
N HIS A 348 29.99 -25.84 16.39
CA HIS A 348 31.07 -26.79 16.68
C HIS A 348 32.45 -26.15 16.50
N MET A 349 33.09 -25.79 17.62
CA MET A 349 34.50 -25.35 17.63
C MET A 349 35.43 -26.50 17.23
N ARG A 350 36.53 -26.17 16.56
CA ARG A 350 37.57 -27.10 16.12
C ARG A 350 38.90 -26.91 16.82
N SER A 351 39.01 -25.89 17.66
CA SER A 351 40.16 -25.58 18.49
C SER A 351 39.73 -25.36 19.95
N GLU A 352 40.72 -25.17 20.82
CA GLU A 352 40.52 -24.71 22.20
C GLU A 352 40.55 -23.18 22.31
N GLY A 353 40.66 -22.45 21.18
CA GLY A 353 40.76 -20.99 21.16
C GLY A 353 39.47 -20.32 21.62
N HIS A 354 39.59 -19.44 22.62
CA HIS A 354 38.43 -18.83 23.29
C HIS A 354 37.52 -18.05 22.31
N ASP A 355 38.11 -17.33 21.37
CA ASP A 355 37.41 -16.43 20.45
C ASP A 355 36.69 -17.17 19.30
N GLU A 356 36.90 -18.49 19.13
CA GLU A 356 36.33 -19.27 18.02
C GLU A 356 34.79 -19.29 18.07
N MET A 357 34.20 -19.40 19.26
CA MET A 357 32.73 -19.39 19.43
C MET A 357 32.11 -18.10 18.90
N VAL A 358 32.69 -16.94 19.24
CA VAL A 358 32.21 -15.63 18.78
C VAL A 358 32.39 -15.50 17.27
N PHE A 359 33.50 -15.99 16.73
CA PHE A 359 33.76 -16.01 15.29
C PHE A 359 32.69 -16.82 14.52
N ILE A 360 32.33 -18.01 15.02
CA ILE A 360 31.27 -18.87 14.44
C ILE A 360 29.92 -18.15 14.50
N LEU A 361 29.52 -17.69 15.69
CA LEU A 361 28.21 -17.06 15.90
C LEU A 361 28.03 -15.81 15.03
N MET A 362 29.03 -14.93 14.97
CA MET A 362 28.96 -13.73 14.14
C MET A 362 28.89 -14.06 12.65
N THR A 363 29.54 -15.15 12.21
CA THR A 363 29.41 -15.63 10.83
C THR A 363 28.00 -16.15 10.55
N GLN A 364 27.41 -16.94 11.45
CA GLN A 364 26.03 -17.43 11.30
C GLN A 364 24.99 -16.29 11.33
N CYS A 365 25.16 -15.29 12.21
CA CYS A 365 24.33 -14.09 12.24
C CYS A 365 24.39 -13.33 10.90
N LYS A 366 25.58 -13.20 10.30
CA LYS A 366 25.74 -12.59 8.96
C LYS A 366 25.00 -13.40 7.89
N GLU A 367 25.15 -14.72 7.85
CA GLU A 367 24.47 -15.60 6.88
C GLU A 367 22.95 -15.51 6.97
N LEU A 368 22.38 -15.51 8.18
CA LEU A 368 20.94 -15.31 8.40
C LEU A 368 20.48 -13.92 7.94
N THR A 369 21.30 -12.89 8.18
CA THR A 369 20.99 -11.53 7.74
C THR A 369 21.08 -11.40 6.22
N PHE A 370 22.04 -12.05 5.57
CA PHE A 370 22.09 -12.12 4.10
C PHE A 370 20.84 -12.82 3.54
N LYS A 371 20.35 -13.90 4.17
CA LYS A 371 19.07 -14.54 3.79
C LYS A 371 17.89 -13.58 3.89
N ALA A 372 17.82 -12.79 4.97
CA ALA A 372 16.78 -11.77 5.13
C ALA A 372 16.88 -10.65 4.09
N ILE A 373 18.08 -10.12 3.83
CA ILE A 373 18.30 -9.06 2.82
C ILE A 373 17.93 -9.58 1.43
N HIS A 374 18.38 -10.77 1.06
CA HIS A 374 18.04 -11.37 -0.23
C HIS A 374 16.53 -11.57 -0.38
N TYR A 375 15.86 -12.05 0.67
CA TYR A 375 14.40 -12.19 0.68
C TYR A 375 13.68 -10.85 0.42
N GLU A 376 14.09 -9.79 1.12
CA GLU A 376 13.48 -8.47 0.94
C GLU A 376 13.80 -7.85 -0.44
N ALA A 377 15.06 -7.95 -0.90
CA ALA A 377 15.48 -7.45 -2.21
C ALA A 377 14.78 -8.19 -3.36
N TYR A 378 14.60 -9.51 -3.26
CA TYR A 378 13.84 -10.30 -4.22
C TYR A 378 12.37 -9.89 -4.25
N ASN A 379 11.74 -9.70 -3.08
CA ASN A 379 10.37 -9.22 -3.00
C ASN A 379 10.20 -7.76 -3.46
N MET A 380 11.24 -6.93 -3.31
CA MET A 380 11.32 -5.58 -3.89
C MET A 380 11.36 -5.67 -5.42
N GLN A 381 12.22 -6.52 -5.98
CA GLN A 381 12.31 -6.75 -7.42
C GLN A 381 10.97 -7.20 -8.03
N LEU A 382 10.25 -8.12 -7.38
CA LEU A 382 8.93 -8.56 -7.84
C LEU A 382 7.90 -7.42 -7.90
N ARG A 383 7.97 -6.48 -6.96
CA ARG A 383 7.08 -5.30 -6.94
C ARG A 383 7.43 -4.31 -8.04
N ILE A 384 8.73 -4.10 -8.28
CA ILE A 384 9.23 -3.31 -9.42
C ILE A 384 8.76 -3.92 -10.74
N LYS A 385 8.79 -5.26 -10.90
CA LYS A 385 8.26 -5.95 -12.08
C LYS A 385 6.76 -5.75 -12.29
N SER A 386 6.00 -5.57 -11.21
CA SER A 386 4.55 -5.35 -11.26
C SER A 386 4.13 -3.87 -11.18
N ASP A 387 5.06 -2.94 -11.41
CA ASP A 387 4.83 -1.49 -11.32
C ASP A 387 4.34 -1.00 -9.94
N ASP A 388 4.54 -1.79 -8.88
CA ASP A 388 4.21 -1.47 -7.48
C ASP A 388 5.39 -0.75 -6.79
N VAL A 389 5.71 0.46 -7.26
CA VAL A 389 6.84 1.27 -6.75
C VAL A 389 6.64 1.61 -5.27
N ALA A 390 5.42 2.01 -4.88
CA ALA A 390 5.09 2.28 -3.48
C ALA A 390 5.30 1.05 -2.57
N GLY A 391 4.88 -0.13 -3.02
CA GLY A 391 5.13 -1.38 -2.30
C GLY A 391 6.61 -1.74 -2.23
N ALA A 392 7.41 -1.40 -3.25
CA ALA A 392 8.86 -1.61 -3.25
C ALA A 392 9.56 -0.67 -2.26
N LEU A 393 9.19 0.62 -2.27
CA LEU A 393 9.68 1.63 -1.33
C LEU A 393 9.37 1.27 0.12
N ALA A 394 8.22 0.65 0.39
CA ALA A 394 7.88 0.17 1.74
C ALA A 394 8.86 -0.89 2.30
N LEU A 395 9.66 -1.56 1.45
CA LEU A 395 10.66 -2.53 1.89
C LEU A 395 12.03 -1.90 2.16
N VAL A 396 12.32 -0.72 1.59
CA VAL A 396 13.62 -0.03 1.71
C VAL A 396 14.03 0.18 3.17
N PRO A 397 13.17 0.67 4.08
CA PRO A 397 13.55 0.86 5.49
C PRO A 397 14.05 -0.43 6.14
N ARG A 398 13.41 -1.57 5.85
CA ARG A 398 13.81 -2.86 6.41
C ARG A 398 15.15 -3.33 5.85
N ILE A 399 15.35 -3.24 4.54
CA ILE A 399 16.62 -3.56 3.89
C ILE A 399 17.75 -2.73 4.49
N LYS A 400 17.53 -1.42 4.68
CA LYS A 400 18.51 -0.52 5.32
C LYS A 400 18.90 -0.98 6.72
N ARG A 401 17.91 -1.24 7.59
CA ARG A 401 18.18 -1.70 8.96
C ARG A 401 18.95 -3.03 9.00
N LEU A 402 18.67 -3.95 8.06
CA LEU A 402 19.42 -5.20 7.93
C LEU A 402 20.88 -4.97 7.53
N PHE A 403 21.15 -4.06 6.58
CA PHE A 403 22.53 -3.71 6.23
C PHE A 403 23.26 -2.96 7.36
N GLU A 404 22.59 -2.06 8.06
CA GLU A 404 23.18 -1.40 9.24
C GLU A 404 23.54 -2.42 10.32
N TYR A 405 22.69 -3.42 10.56
CA TYR A 405 23.02 -4.52 11.46
C TYR A 405 24.25 -5.31 10.96
N LEU A 406 24.32 -5.63 9.66
CA LEU A 406 25.52 -6.27 9.08
C LEU A 406 26.79 -5.46 9.32
N VAL A 407 26.74 -4.14 9.14
CA VAL A 407 27.86 -3.24 9.43
C VAL A 407 28.29 -3.38 10.89
N LYS A 408 27.33 -3.42 11.82
CA LYS A 408 27.56 -3.55 13.27
C LYS A 408 28.11 -4.90 13.70
N THR A 409 27.91 -5.98 12.94
CA THR A 409 28.57 -7.27 13.26
C THR A 409 30.10 -7.18 13.29
N TRP A 410 30.69 -6.23 12.56
CA TRP A 410 32.14 -5.99 12.61
C TRP A 410 32.60 -5.35 13.91
N ASP A 411 31.74 -4.65 14.64
CA ASP A 411 32.08 -4.04 15.93
C ASP A 411 32.42 -5.14 16.95
N VAL A 412 31.67 -6.25 16.93
CA VAL A 412 31.93 -7.44 17.76
C VAL A 412 33.19 -8.15 17.28
N LEU A 413 33.31 -8.47 15.99
CA LEU A 413 34.50 -9.20 15.50
C LEU A 413 35.80 -8.42 15.68
N SER A 414 35.75 -7.10 15.73
CA SER A 414 36.92 -6.24 15.96
C SER A 414 37.42 -6.25 17.41
N THR A 415 36.76 -6.96 18.33
CA THR A 415 37.27 -7.22 19.68
C THR A 415 38.23 -8.41 19.71
N ILE A 416 38.16 -9.30 18.72
CA ILE A 416 39.10 -10.43 18.57
C ILE A 416 40.48 -9.86 18.24
N THR A 417 41.45 -10.15 19.10
CA THR A 417 42.84 -9.70 18.89
C THR A 417 43.55 -10.60 17.88
N THR A 418 44.66 -10.13 17.31
CA THR A 418 45.52 -10.99 16.47
C THR A 418 45.98 -12.25 17.21
N SER A 419 46.24 -12.17 18.51
CA SER A 419 46.61 -13.34 19.32
C SER A 419 45.47 -14.35 19.39
N GLY A 420 44.28 -13.88 19.82
CA GLY A 420 43.10 -14.74 19.94
C GLY A 420 42.67 -15.37 18.61
N PHE A 421 42.77 -14.62 17.50
CA PHE A 421 42.50 -15.18 16.17
C PHE A 421 43.50 -16.29 15.78
N ASN A 422 44.78 -16.15 16.11
CA ASN A 422 45.78 -17.15 15.76
C ASN A 422 45.61 -18.48 16.52
N GLU A 423 44.91 -18.49 17.67
CA GLU A 423 44.64 -19.72 18.45
C GLU A 423 43.78 -20.72 17.68
N PHE A 424 42.90 -20.24 16.79
CA PHE A 424 41.97 -21.10 16.04
C PHE A 424 42.14 -21.02 14.51
N ARG A 425 42.92 -20.05 14.00
CA ARG A 425 43.10 -19.81 12.56
C ARG A 425 43.44 -21.06 11.76
N ASP A 426 44.38 -21.86 12.26
CA ASP A 426 44.87 -23.04 11.52
C ASP A 426 43.79 -24.12 11.38
N CYS A 427 42.82 -24.14 12.31
CA CYS A 427 41.68 -25.06 12.27
C CYS A 427 40.62 -24.69 11.22
N LEU A 428 40.70 -23.48 10.64
CA LEU A 428 39.81 -23.03 9.55
C LEU A 428 40.15 -23.71 8.20
N GLY A 429 41.37 -24.24 8.05
CA GLY A 429 41.85 -24.79 6.79
C GLY A 429 41.73 -23.77 5.64
N VAL A 430 41.03 -24.15 4.57
CA VAL A 430 40.81 -23.29 3.39
C VAL A 430 39.49 -22.51 3.41
N SER A 431 38.75 -22.55 4.53
CA SER A 431 37.46 -21.88 4.66
C SER A 431 37.59 -20.37 4.49
N SER A 432 36.69 -19.76 3.71
CA SER A 432 36.67 -18.32 3.45
C SER A 432 35.26 -17.78 3.25
N GLY A 433 35.03 -16.51 3.63
CA GLY A 433 33.80 -15.79 3.32
C GLY A 433 33.53 -15.63 1.81
N GLN A 434 34.53 -15.83 0.95
CA GLN A 434 34.34 -15.92 -0.50
C GLN A 434 33.44 -17.10 -0.91
N GLN A 435 33.34 -18.12 -0.05
CA GLN A 435 32.51 -19.33 -0.24
C GLN A 435 31.11 -19.19 0.39
N SER A 436 30.70 -17.98 0.79
CA SER A 436 29.33 -17.73 1.23
C SER A 436 28.40 -17.62 0.02
N TYR A 437 27.53 -18.63 -0.14
CA TYR A 437 26.52 -18.62 -1.20
C TYR A 437 25.41 -17.60 -0.93
N MET A 438 25.10 -17.30 0.34
CA MET A 438 24.11 -16.27 0.66
C MET A 438 24.63 -14.86 0.35
N TYR A 439 25.89 -14.57 0.67
CA TYR A 439 26.53 -13.33 0.23
C TYR A 439 26.47 -13.18 -1.29
N ARG A 440 26.76 -14.28 -2.02
CA ARG A 440 26.71 -14.31 -3.48
C ARG A 440 25.32 -14.02 -4.03
N HIS A 441 24.26 -14.61 -3.44
CA HIS A 441 22.87 -14.28 -3.79
C HIS A 441 22.55 -12.80 -3.60
N VAL A 442 23.01 -12.18 -2.51
CA VAL A 442 22.84 -10.72 -2.29
C VAL A 442 23.62 -9.91 -3.34
N GLU A 443 24.85 -10.29 -3.68
CA GLU A 443 25.59 -9.60 -4.75
C GLU A 443 24.87 -9.72 -6.10
N PHE A 444 24.34 -10.90 -6.42
CA PHE A 444 23.70 -11.17 -7.70
C PHE A 444 22.36 -10.47 -7.86
N ILE A 445 21.53 -10.42 -6.81
CA ILE A 445 20.26 -9.68 -6.87
C ILE A 445 20.49 -8.17 -7.00
N LEU A 446 21.61 -7.63 -6.50
CA LEU A 446 21.96 -6.21 -6.63
C LEU A 446 22.72 -5.86 -7.92
N GLY A 447 23.18 -6.86 -8.69
CA GLY A 447 23.78 -6.67 -10.02
C GLY A 447 25.28 -6.96 -10.13
N ASN A 448 25.97 -7.31 -9.04
CA ASN A 448 27.39 -7.72 -9.07
C ASN A 448 27.53 -9.21 -9.39
N LYS A 449 27.28 -9.56 -10.66
CA LYS A 449 27.28 -10.92 -11.19
C LYS A 449 28.70 -11.44 -11.46
N SER A 450 28.97 -12.72 -11.23
CA SER A 450 30.29 -13.32 -11.44
C SER A 450 30.21 -14.83 -11.65
N VAL A 451 30.41 -15.28 -12.88
CA VAL A 451 30.46 -16.70 -13.26
C VAL A 451 31.53 -17.46 -12.45
N ARG A 452 32.74 -16.91 -12.36
CA ARG A 452 33.87 -17.52 -11.62
C ARG A 452 33.53 -17.79 -10.15
N LEU A 453 32.85 -16.84 -9.49
CA LEU A 453 32.51 -16.99 -8.07
C LEU A 453 31.27 -17.87 -7.86
N ALA A 454 30.37 -17.98 -8.85
CA ALA A 454 29.32 -19.01 -8.82
C ALA A 454 29.91 -20.42 -8.97
N GLN A 455 30.88 -20.61 -9.87
CA GLN A 455 31.55 -21.90 -10.12
C GLN A 455 32.26 -22.46 -8.88
N ALA A 456 32.64 -21.61 -7.92
CA ALA A 456 33.20 -22.06 -6.64
C ALA A 456 32.24 -22.97 -5.83
N HIS A 457 30.96 -23.00 -6.19
CA HIS A 457 29.93 -23.83 -5.58
C HIS A 457 29.51 -25.04 -6.43
N ALA A 458 30.12 -25.28 -7.59
CA ALA A 458 29.69 -26.31 -8.54
C ALA A 458 29.68 -27.74 -7.96
N ASN A 459 30.46 -28.00 -6.92
CA ASN A 459 30.49 -29.27 -6.20
C ASN A 459 29.38 -29.41 -5.13
N ASN A 460 28.53 -28.40 -4.96
CA ASN A 460 27.42 -28.40 -4.01
C ASN A 460 26.08 -28.54 -4.76
N PRO A 461 25.54 -29.76 -4.91
CA PRO A 461 24.33 -30.00 -5.70
C PRO A 461 23.07 -29.36 -5.09
N ASP A 462 23.10 -29.06 -3.79
CA ASP A 462 21.99 -28.42 -3.10
C ASP A 462 21.95 -26.90 -3.32
N VAL A 463 23.07 -26.26 -3.68
CA VAL A 463 23.19 -24.79 -3.71
C VAL A 463 23.40 -24.27 -5.13
N TYR A 464 24.22 -24.97 -5.92
CA TYR A 464 24.65 -24.48 -7.22
C TYR A 464 23.51 -24.20 -8.20
N PRO A 465 22.47 -25.07 -8.34
CA PRO A 465 21.38 -24.79 -9.27
C PRO A 465 20.63 -23.49 -8.98
N GLN A 466 20.36 -23.20 -7.70
CA GLN A 466 19.70 -21.97 -7.28
C GLN A 466 20.62 -20.75 -7.48
N LEU A 467 21.91 -20.90 -7.21
CA LEU A 467 22.89 -19.84 -7.42
C LEU A 467 23.09 -19.50 -8.90
N GLU A 468 23.12 -20.52 -9.76
CA GLU A 468 23.16 -20.39 -11.21
C GLU A 468 21.88 -19.73 -11.75
N GLY A 469 20.71 -20.07 -11.20
CA GLY A 469 19.46 -19.38 -11.50
C GLY A 469 19.53 -17.89 -11.16
N SER A 470 20.06 -17.54 -9.99
CA SER A 470 20.28 -16.15 -9.58
C SER A 470 21.30 -15.43 -10.46
N LEU A 471 22.37 -16.11 -10.90
CA LEU A 471 23.37 -15.58 -11.83
C LEU A 471 22.75 -15.19 -13.16
N ASN A 472 21.94 -16.07 -13.74
CA ASN A 472 21.38 -15.92 -15.09
C ASN A 472 20.06 -15.12 -15.14
N ALA A 473 19.53 -14.69 -14.00
CA ALA A 473 18.34 -13.85 -13.91
C ALA A 473 18.70 -12.35 -13.87
N PRO A 474 17.81 -11.46 -14.37
CA PRO A 474 17.94 -10.02 -14.18
C PRO A 474 18.14 -9.67 -12.70
N SER A 475 18.96 -8.67 -12.42
CA SER A 475 19.09 -8.07 -11.09
C SER A 475 17.95 -7.11 -10.79
N LEU A 476 17.85 -6.67 -9.53
CA LEU A 476 16.97 -5.59 -9.12
C LEU A 476 17.19 -4.34 -9.99
N TYR A 477 18.45 -4.00 -10.32
CA TYR A 477 18.72 -2.83 -11.14
C TYR A 477 18.22 -2.99 -12.57
N ASP A 478 18.44 -4.17 -13.18
CA ASP A 478 17.95 -4.45 -14.52
C ASP A 478 16.42 -4.28 -14.61
N ASP A 479 15.68 -4.74 -13.59
CA ASP A 479 14.22 -4.54 -13.53
C ASP A 479 13.79 -3.11 -13.21
N VAL A 480 14.61 -2.33 -12.49
CA VAL A 480 14.41 -0.89 -12.32
C VAL A 480 14.57 -0.17 -13.65
N LEU A 481 15.59 -0.52 -14.45
CA LEU A 481 15.74 0.05 -15.81
C LEU A 481 14.55 -0.33 -16.70
N ALA A 482 14.06 -1.57 -16.60
CA ALA A 482 12.85 -1.98 -17.30
C ALA A 482 11.61 -1.20 -16.81
N LEU A 483 11.51 -0.87 -15.52
CA LEU A 483 10.44 -0.01 -14.99
C LEU A 483 10.53 1.41 -15.57
N LEU A 484 11.71 2.03 -15.55
CA LEU A 484 11.92 3.36 -16.14
C LEU A 484 11.44 3.39 -17.59
N HIS A 485 11.81 2.36 -18.37
CA HIS A 485 11.36 2.21 -19.75
C HIS A 485 9.83 2.09 -19.87
N ARG A 486 9.18 1.27 -19.04
CA ARG A 486 7.70 1.14 -19.03
C ARG A 486 6.99 2.44 -18.63
N ARG A 487 7.65 3.29 -17.85
CA ARG A 487 7.16 4.62 -17.44
C ARG A 487 7.51 5.74 -18.42
N GLY A 488 8.01 5.41 -19.61
CA GLY A 488 8.24 6.37 -20.70
C GLY A 488 9.63 7.03 -20.70
N ILE A 489 10.51 6.69 -19.75
CA ILE A 489 11.89 7.18 -19.74
C ILE A 489 12.71 6.39 -20.77
N SER A 490 13.53 7.08 -21.57
CA SER A 490 14.33 6.45 -22.61
C SER A 490 15.45 5.60 -22.02
N ILE A 491 15.42 4.28 -22.24
CA ILE A 491 16.47 3.33 -21.84
C ILE A 491 16.95 2.59 -23.08
N PRO A 492 18.27 2.46 -23.31
CA PRO A 492 18.79 1.82 -24.50
C PRO A 492 18.55 0.30 -24.48
N ALA A 493 18.30 -0.29 -25.66
CA ALA A 493 17.95 -1.71 -25.78
C ALA A 493 19.01 -2.67 -25.20
N ASN A 494 20.30 -2.29 -25.27
CA ASN A 494 21.40 -3.08 -24.70
C ASN A 494 21.45 -3.06 -23.16
N ALA A 495 20.73 -2.14 -22.49
CA ALA A 495 20.54 -2.16 -21.04
C ALA A 495 19.28 -2.96 -20.65
N LEU A 496 18.28 -3.04 -21.54
CA LEU A 496 17.04 -3.81 -21.33
C LEU A 496 17.17 -5.30 -21.66
N GLN A 497 18.09 -5.65 -22.57
CA GLN A 497 18.36 -7.01 -22.99
C GLN A 497 19.88 -7.20 -23.11
N ARG A 498 20.48 -7.74 -22.04
CA ARG A 498 21.91 -8.10 -21.97
C ARG A 498 22.07 -9.54 -21.52
N ASP A 499 23.30 -10.04 -21.55
CA ASP A 499 23.66 -11.23 -20.80
C ASP A 499 23.62 -10.90 -19.30
N TRP A 500 22.69 -11.52 -18.57
CA TRP A 500 22.49 -11.29 -17.15
C TRP A 500 23.60 -11.88 -16.28
N SER A 501 24.36 -12.85 -16.79
CA SER A 501 25.46 -13.49 -16.06
C SER A 501 26.70 -12.59 -15.92
N GLU A 502 26.79 -11.57 -16.79
CA GLU A 502 27.84 -10.57 -16.78
C GLU A 502 27.61 -9.48 -15.71
N THR A 503 28.69 -8.94 -15.18
CA THR A 503 28.63 -7.80 -14.26
C THR A 503 28.02 -6.59 -14.96
N TYR A 504 27.07 -5.90 -14.31
CA TYR A 504 26.49 -4.69 -14.87
C TYR A 504 27.55 -3.59 -15.05
N THR A 505 27.55 -2.93 -16.22
CA THR A 505 28.46 -1.83 -16.56
C THR A 505 27.67 -0.55 -16.81
N SER A 506 28.21 0.58 -16.32
CA SER A 506 27.59 1.90 -16.49
C SER A 506 27.33 2.23 -17.96
N ASN A 507 26.19 2.87 -18.26
CA ASN A 507 25.79 3.29 -19.59
C ASN A 507 25.44 4.80 -19.60
N PRO A 508 26.09 5.63 -20.44
CA PRO A 508 25.82 7.07 -20.51
C PRO A 508 24.36 7.44 -20.85
N GLU A 509 23.65 6.61 -21.61
CA GLU A 509 22.23 6.87 -21.91
C GLU A 509 21.33 6.53 -20.72
N VAL A 510 21.72 5.57 -19.87
CA VAL A 510 21.04 5.31 -18.58
C VAL A 510 21.33 6.42 -17.58
N GLU A 511 22.53 7.01 -17.63
CA GLU A 511 22.86 8.20 -16.84
C GLU A 511 21.94 9.38 -17.21
N LYS A 512 21.70 9.63 -18.50
CA LYS A 512 20.73 10.63 -18.96
C LYS A 512 19.31 10.34 -18.49
N ALA A 513 18.88 9.07 -18.53
CA ALA A 513 17.58 8.66 -18.01
C ALA A 513 17.42 9.01 -16.53
N TRP A 514 18.45 8.79 -15.71
CA TRP A 514 18.43 9.19 -14.31
C TRP A 514 18.48 10.71 -14.14
N LEU A 515 19.20 11.47 -14.99
CA LEU A 515 19.14 12.93 -14.96
C LEU A 515 17.73 13.46 -15.29
N GLU A 516 17.02 12.83 -16.22
CA GLU A 516 15.62 13.15 -16.52
C GLU A 516 14.75 12.93 -15.27
N VAL A 517 14.86 11.77 -14.61
CA VAL A 517 14.14 11.49 -13.36
C VAL A 517 14.47 12.51 -12.27
N TYR A 518 15.75 12.87 -12.11
CA TYR A 518 16.22 13.80 -11.07
C TYR A 518 16.00 15.27 -11.42
N SER A 519 15.50 15.59 -12.62
CA SER A 519 15.11 16.96 -12.99
C SER A 519 13.88 17.45 -12.22
N ASP A 520 13.11 16.53 -11.63
CA ASP A 520 11.98 16.77 -10.74
C ASP A 520 12.19 16.07 -9.38
N PRO A 521 13.04 16.62 -8.49
CA PRO A 521 13.44 15.98 -7.23
C PRO A 521 12.39 16.20 -6.13
N MET A 522 11.12 16.03 -6.46
CA MET A 522 10.01 16.21 -5.54
C MET A 522 9.66 14.89 -4.84
N PRO A 523 9.21 14.92 -3.57
CA PRO A 523 8.82 13.71 -2.85
C PRO A 523 7.68 12.92 -3.51
N ASP A 524 6.93 13.56 -4.42
CA ASP A 524 5.85 12.96 -5.19
C ASP A 524 6.30 12.34 -6.54
N ASN A 525 7.58 12.40 -6.84
CA ASN A 525 8.18 11.61 -7.92
C ASN A 525 8.65 10.25 -7.36
N ASP A 526 7.85 9.21 -7.59
CA ASP A 526 8.11 7.87 -7.04
C ASP A 526 9.39 7.23 -7.61
N LEU A 527 9.79 7.57 -8.83
CA LEU A 527 11.04 7.13 -9.47
C LEU A 527 12.27 7.82 -8.87
N TYR A 528 12.17 9.11 -8.54
CA TYR A 528 13.20 9.83 -7.77
C TYR A 528 13.38 9.20 -6.39
N MET A 529 12.29 8.97 -5.66
CA MET A 529 12.33 8.31 -4.35
C MET A 529 12.91 6.89 -4.43
N LEU A 530 12.63 6.16 -5.51
CA LEU A 530 13.22 4.85 -5.78
C LEU A 530 14.74 4.97 -6.00
N GLY A 531 15.20 5.96 -6.77
CA GLY A 531 16.62 6.26 -6.93
C GLY A 531 17.33 6.52 -5.60
N GLU A 532 16.73 7.35 -4.74
CA GLU A 532 17.24 7.63 -3.38
C GLU A 532 17.23 6.39 -2.46
N GLY A 533 16.23 5.50 -2.61
CA GLY A 533 16.20 4.22 -1.92
C GLY A 533 17.35 3.29 -2.34
N LEU A 534 17.61 3.20 -3.64
CA LEU A 534 18.64 2.33 -4.22
C LEU A 534 20.05 2.80 -3.87
N ILE A 535 20.33 4.10 -4.01
CA ILE A 535 21.66 4.66 -3.70
C ILE A 535 22.02 4.42 -2.23
N GLU A 536 21.04 4.52 -1.33
CA GLU A 536 21.24 4.31 0.10
C GLU A 536 21.51 2.83 0.44
N ILE A 537 20.83 1.90 -0.24
CA ILE A 537 21.14 0.46 -0.14
C ILE A 537 22.59 0.20 -0.60
N ALA A 538 23.01 0.78 -1.73
CA ALA A 538 24.36 0.64 -2.26
C ALA A 538 25.43 1.25 -1.33
N ASN A 539 25.13 2.40 -0.72
CA ASN A 539 25.97 3.06 0.27
C ASN A 539 26.22 2.16 1.49
N LEU A 540 25.15 1.62 2.10
CA LEU A 540 25.26 0.76 3.27
C LEU A 540 26.03 -0.54 2.97
N PHE A 541 25.85 -1.13 1.78
CA PHE A 541 26.68 -2.27 1.35
C PHE A 541 28.16 -1.87 1.27
N SER A 542 28.46 -0.70 0.69
CA SER A 542 29.83 -0.19 0.57
C SER A 542 30.48 0.01 1.95
N GLN A 543 29.73 0.53 2.92
CA GLN A 543 30.18 0.65 4.32
C GLN A 543 30.48 -0.72 4.94
N TYR A 544 29.63 -1.72 4.70
CA TYR A 544 29.87 -3.08 5.17
C TYR A 544 31.17 -3.66 4.59
N ARG A 545 31.41 -3.51 3.28
CA ARG A 545 32.66 -3.97 2.63
C ARG A 545 33.88 -3.22 3.16
N TRP A 546 33.77 -1.91 3.40
CA TRP A 546 34.86 -1.13 3.97
C TRP A 546 35.21 -1.55 5.41
N ARG A 547 34.19 -1.78 6.24
CA ARG A 547 34.39 -2.30 7.61
C ARG A 547 35.01 -3.70 7.58
N HIS A 548 34.57 -4.57 6.68
CA HIS A 548 35.20 -5.87 6.46
C HIS A 548 36.70 -5.73 6.12
N PHE A 549 37.04 -4.89 5.15
CA PHE A 549 38.41 -4.62 4.74
C PHE A 549 39.28 -4.16 5.92
N THR A 550 38.86 -3.11 6.64
CA THR A 550 39.63 -2.54 7.75
C THR A 550 39.74 -3.49 8.95
N SER A 551 38.70 -4.26 9.27
CA SER A 551 38.75 -5.27 10.33
C SER A 551 39.73 -6.40 10.00
N VAL A 552 39.73 -6.89 8.76
CA VAL A 552 40.67 -7.94 8.31
C VAL A 552 42.10 -7.42 8.34
N GLU A 553 42.35 -6.21 7.85
CA GLU A 553 43.67 -5.57 7.90
C GLU A 553 44.18 -5.45 9.34
N ARG A 554 43.32 -5.06 10.29
CA ARG A 554 43.70 -4.96 11.70
C ARG A 554 44.04 -6.30 12.34
N ILE A 555 43.32 -7.37 12.01
CA ILE A 555 43.51 -8.69 12.65
C ILE A 555 44.67 -9.45 11.99
N LEU A 556 44.73 -9.45 10.65
CA LEU A 556 45.63 -10.30 9.86
C LEU A 556 46.81 -9.55 9.23
N GLY A 557 46.76 -8.22 9.15
CA GLY A 557 47.67 -7.45 8.32
C GLY A 557 47.58 -7.89 6.85
N PHE A 558 48.69 -7.84 6.13
CA PHE A 558 48.80 -8.23 4.72
C PHE A 558 49.04 -9.74 4.49
N LYS A 559 48.77 -10.59 5.50
CA LYS A 559 48.90 -12.04 5.34
C LYS A 559 47.91 -12.55 4.28
N PRO A 560 48.28 -13.58 3.49
CA PRO A 560 47.34 -14.25 2.58
C PRO A 560 46.09 -14.74 3.30
N GLY A 561 44.95 -14.69 2.61
CA GLY A 561 43.68 -15.20 3.12
C GLY A 561 43.65 -16.73 3.14
N THR A 562 42.89 -17.32 4.06
CA THR A 562 42.71 -18.78 4.18
C THR A 562 42.13 -19.41 2.89
N GLY A 563 41.33 -18.65 2.13
CA GLY A 563 40.81 -19.08 0.82
C GLY A 563 41.78 -18.92 -0.37
N GLY A 564 43.06 -18.61 -0.14
CA GLY A 564 44.07 -18.50 -1.20
C GLY A 564 44.13 -17.15 -1.94
N SER A 565 43.39 -16.14 -1.49
CA SER A 565 43.46 -14.77 -2.05
C SER A 565 44.64 -13.99 -1.46
N ALA A 566 44.99 -12.86 -2.10
CA ALA A 566 45.97 -11.89 -1.60
C ALA A 566 45.52 -11.14 -0.32
N GLY A 567 44.49 -11.64 0.39
CA GLY A 567 43.98 -11.06 1.63
C GLY A 567 43.47 -9.63 1.43
N VAL A 568 44.07 -8.69 2.15
CA VAL A 568 43.76 -7.25 2.12
C VAL A 568 43.82 -6.65 0.71
N GLY A 569 44.75 -7.10 -0.15
CA GLY A 569 44.87 -6.61 -1.52
C GLY A 569 43.65 -6.93 -2.39
N TRP A 570 43.07 -8.12 -2.25
CA TRP A 570 41.83 -8.50 -2.93
C TRP A 570 40.64 -7.69 -2.40
N LEU A 571 40.56 -7.52 -1.06
CA LEU A 571 39.48 -6.77 -0.44
C LEU A 571 39.47 -5.30 -0.88
N LYS A 572 40.63 -4.67 -1.05
CA LYS A 572 40.73 -3.29 -1.56
C LYS A 572 39.99 -3.11 -2.88
N HIS A 573 40.19 -4.02 -3.84
CA HIS A 573 39.50 -3.99 -5.13
C HIS A 573 37.98 -4.20 -4.98
N VAL A 574 37.55 -5.08 -4.05
CA VAL A 574 36.12 -5.32 -3.78
C VAL A 574 35.41 -4.08 -3.23
N VAL A 575 36.11 -3.22 -2.47
CA VAL A 575 35.51 -1.96 -1.95
C VAL A 575 35.40 -0.87 -3.01
N GLU A 576 36.10 -0.96 -4.15
CA GLU A 576 36.01 0.01 -5.24
C GLU A 576 34.71 -0.13 -6.04
N HIS A 577 34.13 -1.32 -6.08
CA HIS A 577 32.87 -1.57 -6.81
C HIS A 577 31.72 -0.72 -6.26
N ARG A 578 30.87 -0.21 -7.18
CA ARG A 578 29.65 0.54 -6.89
C ARG A 578 28.47 -0.13 -7.57
N PHE A 579 27.46 -0.48 -6.77
CA PHE A 579 26.15 -0.87 -7.30
C PHE A 579 25.45 0.38 -7.83
N PHE A 580 24.67 0.20 -8.91
CA PHE A 580 23.88 1.26 -9.55
C PHE A 580 24.75 2.46 -9.98
N PRO A 581 25.78 2.24 -10.82
CA PRO A 581 26.85 3.22 -11.03
C PRO A 581 26.38 4.57 -11.58
N GLU A 582 25.34 4.59 -12.41
CA GLU A 582 24.76 5.81 -12.96
C GLU A 582 24.17 6.71 -11.88
N LEU A 583 23.55 6.14 -10.85
CA LEU A 583 23.09 6.92 -9.71
C LEU A 583 24.27 7.66 -9.06
N TRP A 584 25.43 7.02 -8.87
CA TRP A 584 26.60 7.74 -8.35
C TRP A 584 27.10 8.82 -9.33
N ALA A 585 27.14 8.51 -10.63
CA ALA A 585 27.68 9.40 -11.66
C ALA A 585 26.90 10.72 -11.77
N ILE A 586 25.56 10.65 -11.79
CA ILE A 586 24.71 11.85 -11.99
C ILE A 586 24.95 12.94 -10.94
N ARG A 587 25.42 12.59 -9.72
CA ARG A 587 25.72 13.58 -8.66
C ARG A 587 26.83 14.56 -9.06
N THR A 588 27.65 14.23 -10.05
CA THR A 588 28.71 15.11 -10.56
C THR A 588 28.16 16.15 -11.53
N VAL A 589 27.04 15.86 -12.18
CA VAL A 589 26.42 16.69 -13.23
C VAL A 589 25.22 17.48 -12.69
N LEU A 590 24.56 17.00 -11.64
CA LEU A 590 23.44 17.70 -10.99
C LEU A 590 23.87 19.08 -10.45
N GLY A 591 23.20 20.14 -10.91
CA GLY A 591 23.44 21.52 -10.48
C GLY A 591 24.56 22.27 -11.22
N ALA A 592 25.14 21.67 -12.27
CA ALA A 592 26.09 22.33 -13.18
C ALA A 592 25.40 23.17 -14.27
#